data_AF-A7S1P4-F1
#
_entry.id   AF-A7S1P4-F1
#
_cell.length_a   1.000
_cell.length_b   1.000
_cell.length_c   1.000
_cell.angle_alpha   90.00
_cell.angle_beta   90.00
_cell.angle_gamma   90.00
#
_symmetry.space_group_name_H-M   'P 1'
#
loop_
_entity.id
_entity.type
_entity.pdbx_description
1 polymer ?
#
loop_
_entity_poly.entity_id
_entity_poly.type
_entity_poly.pdbx_seq_one_letter_code
_entity_poly.pdbx_strand_id
1 'polypeptide(L)'
;EGASNHLSLQGASNHLPFQGAFNHLPFQGASNHLSFQVASNHLSFQGASNHLSFQGASNHLPFQVASNHLFFQGASNHLPFQGAFNHLSFQGASNYLSFQGASNHLSYQGASNHLSFKGASNHLPFQGASNHLSFQGASNHLPFQGAS
;
A
#
# COMPACT_ATOMS: atom_id res chain seq x y z
N GLU A 1 10.93 -4.37 -24.82
CA GLU A 1 11.30 -2.94 -24.75
C GLU A 1 10.71 -2.36 -23.48
N GLY A 2 11.50 -2.28 -22.40
CA GLY A 2 11.06 -1.68 -21.14
C GLY A 2 11.47 -0.22 -21.14
N ALA A 3 10.61 0.67 -21.66
CA ALA A 3 10.86 2.10 -21.57
C ALA A 3 10.93 2.49 -20.08
N SER A 4 12.05 3.08 -19.67
CA SER A 4 12.10 3.77 -18.39
C SER A 4 11.29 5.04 -18.51
N ASN A 5 10.14 5.13 -17.85
CA ASN A 5 9.30 6.33 -17.94
C ASN A 5 9.35 7.15 -16.66
N HIS A 6 9.41 8.46 -16.85
CA HIS A 6 9.14 9.44 -15.82
C HIS A 6 7.83 10.13 -16.16
N LEU A 7 6.78 9.82 -15.41
CA LEU A 7 5.46 10.42 -15.59
C LEU A 7 5.04 11.05 -14.27
N SER A 8 4.75 12.35 -14.32
CA SER A 8 4.13 13.08 -13.22
C SER A 8 2.70 13.40 -13.58
N LEU A 9 1.78 13.17 -12.65
CA LEU A 9 0.38 13.46 -12.83
C LEU A 9 -0.12 14.30 -11.66
N GLN A 10 -0.66 15.47 -11.99
CA GLN A 10 -1.26 16.39 -11.04
C GLN A 10 -2.68 16.71 -11.49
N GLY A 11 -3.66 16.50 -10.62
CA GLY A 11 -5.05 16.84 -10.95
C GLY A 11 -6.00 16.62 -9.78
N ALA A 12 -7.13 17.32 -9.80
CA ALA A 12 -8.14 17.17 -8.75
C ALA A 12 -8.77 15.77 -8.77
N SER A 13 -9.07 15.25 -9.96
CA SER A 13 -9.65 13.93 -10.15
C SER A 13 -9.09 13.26 -11.39
N ASN A 14 -8.50 12.08 -11.22
CA ASN A 14 -7.92 11.32 -12.33
C ASN A 14 -8.41 9.88 -12.32
N HIS A 15 -8.54 9.32 -13.53
CA HIS A 15 -8.76 7.89 -13.73
C HIS A 15 -7.69 7.37 -14.69
N LEU A 16 -6.75 6.57 -14.19
CA LEU A 16 -5.59 6.15 -14.97
C LEU A 16 -5.25 4.68 -14.72
N PRO A 17 -5.31 3.83 -15.77
CA PRO A 17 -4.55 2.60 -15.82
C PRO A 17 -3.12 2.87 -16.32
N PHE A 18 -2.12 2.29 -15.65
CA PHE A 18 -0.73 2.39 -16.04
C PHE A 18 -0.05 1.02 -16.03
N GLN A 19 0.73 0.75 -17.07
CA GLN A 19 1.55 -0.45 -17.20
C GLN A 19 2.98 -0.05 -17.54
N GLY A 20 3.97 -0.64 -16.88
CA GLY A 20 5.36 -0.35 -17.18
C GLY A 20 6.36 -1.19 -16.38
N ALA A 21 7.59 -1.32 -16.88
CA ALA A 21 8.61 -2.13 -16.24
C ALA A 21 9.36 -1.34 -15.14
N PHE A 22 10.05 -0.27 -15.54
CA PHE A 22 10.89 0.55 -14.68
C PHE A 22 10.45 2.01 -14.75
N ASN A 23 9.92 2.55 -13.66
CA ASN A 23 9.38 3.91 -13.69
C ASN A 23 9.64 4.64 -12.38
N HIS A 24 9.70 5.96 -12.51
CA HIS A 24 9.62 6.89 -11.39
C HIS A 24 8.39 7.78 -11.58
N LEU A 25 7.41 7.62 -10.69
CA LEU A 25 6.05 8.13 -10.91
C LEU A 25 5.52 8.92 -9.69
N PRO A 26 5.71 10.25 -9.65
CA PRO A 26 5.05 11.07 -8.64
C PRO A 26 3.62 11.43 -9.05
N PHE A 27 2.66 11.10 -8.18
CA PHE A 27 1.23 11.41 -8.33
C PHE A 27 0.75 12.34 -7.22
N GLN A 28 0.03 13.39 -7.61
CA GLN A 28 -0.66 14.28 -6.68
C GLN A 28 -2.12 14.50 -7.11
N GLY A 29 -3.08 14.23 -6.23
CA GLY A 29 -4.46 14.62 -6.51
C GLY A 29 -5.46 14.39 -5.39
N ALA A 30 -6.60 15.05 -5.47
CA ALA A 30 -7.60 15.00 -4.40
C ALA A 30 -8.41 13.70 -4.45
N SER A 31 -8.97 13.33 -5.60
CA SER A 31 -9.95 12.26 -5.75
C SER A 31 -9.67 11.36 -6.95
N ASN A 32 -8.76 10.40 -6.80
CA ASN A 32 -8.30 9.57 -7.92
C ASN A 32 -8.74 8.11 -7.84
N HIS A 33 -8.90 7.50 -9.02
CA HIS A 33 -9.04 6.07 -9.20
C HIS A 33 -7.93 5.55 -10.13
N LEU A 34 -6.90 4.94 -9.56
CA LEU A 34 -5.69 4.58 -10.30
C LEU A 34 -5.38 3.08 -10.19
N SER A 35 -4.90 2.50 -11.28
CA SER A 35 -4.48 1.11 -11.35
C SER A 35 -3.10 1.00 -11.98
N PHE A 36 -2.19 0.29 -11.32
CA PHE A 36 -0.80 0.14 -11.73
C PHE A 36 -0.43 -1.34 -11.83
N GLN A 37 0.12 -1.74 -12.97
CA GLN A 37 0.77 -3.04 -13.15
C GLN A 37 2.22 -2.83 -13.52
N VAL A 38 3.11 -3.01 -12.55
CA VAL A 38 4.48 -2.51 -12.68
C VAL A 38 5.53 -3.45 -12.09
N ALA A 39 6.70 -3.59 -12.73
CA ALA A 39 7.65 -4.66 -12.39
C ALA A 39 8.79 -4.30 -11.41
N SER A 40 9.31 -3.07 -11.42
CA SER A 40 10.30 -2.55 -10.47
C SER A 40 10.31 -1.01 -10.49
N ASN A 41 9.68 -0.37 -9.51
CA ASN A 41 9.32 1.05 -9.61
C ASN A 41 9.49 1.81 -8.31
N HIS A 42 9.65 3.12 -8.46
CA HIS A 42 9.50 4.08 -7.38
C HIS A 42 8.29 4.97 -7.68
N LEU A 43 7.22 4.84 -6.90
CA LEU A 43 6.02 5.66 -7.10
C LEU A 43 5.64 6.30 -5.78
N SER A 44 5.52 7.62 -5.79
CA SER A 44 5.04 8.38 -4.64
C SER A 44 3.64 8.88 -4.92
N PHE A 45 2.77 8.74 -3.92
CA PHE A 45 1.39 9.16 -4.03
C PHE A 45 1.01 10.12 -2.91
N GLN A 46 0.54 11.31 -3.28
CA GLN A 46 0.01 12.31 -2.36
C GLN A 46 -1.43 12.65 -2.71
N GLY A 47 -2.34 12.62 -1.73
CA GLY A 47 -3.73 12.96 -2.04
C GLY A 47 -4.69 13.03 -0.86
N ALA A 48 -5.96 13.29 -1.17
CA ALA A 48 -7.01 13.36 -0.14
C ALA A 48 -7.78 12.03 -0.04
N SER A 49 -8.55 11.65 -1.06
CA SER A 49 -9.47 10.51 -1.05
C SER A 49 -9.29 9.65 -2.31
N ASN A 50 -8.59 8.53 -2.21
CA ASN A 50 -8.16 7.80 -3.42
C ASN A 50 -8.52 6.32 -3.38
N HIS A 51 -8.83 5.77 -4.55
CA HIS A 51 -8.97 4.35 -4.78
C HIS A 51 -7.81 3.87 -5.65
N LEU A 52 -6.98 2.99 -5.10
CA LEU A 52 -5.73 2.59 -5.72
C LEU A 52 -5.68 1.06 -5.84
N SER A 53 -5.20 0.58 -6.98
CA SER A 53 -4.88 -0.82 -7.20
C SER A 53 -3.46 -0.95 -7.71
N PHE A 54 -2.67 -1.82 -7.10
CA PHE A 54 -1.28 -2.03 -7.46
C PHE A 54 -1.00 -3.53 -7.60
N GLN A 55 -0.38 -3.90 -8.71
CA GLN A 55 0.19 -5.20 -8.92
C GLN A 55 1.65 -5.05 -9.34
N GLY A 56 2.57 -5.70 -8.63
CA GLY A 56 3.97 -5.57 -9.00
C GLY A 56 4.98 -6.30 -8.13
N ALA A 57 6.21 -6.32 -8.61
CA ALA A 57 7.36 -6.84 -7.87
C ALA A 57 8.36 -5.72 -7.58
N SER A 58 9.18 -5.87 -6.54
CA SER A 58 10.37 -5.04 -6.33
C SER A 58 10.13 -3.52 -6.39
N ASN A 59 9.06 -3.04 -5.75
CA ASN A 59 8.69 -1.63 -5.76
C ASN A 59 8.95 -0.93 -4.43
N HIS A 60 9.19 0.37 -4.51
CA HIS A 60 9.13 1.30 -3.39
C HIS A 60 7.96 2.27 -3.58
N LEU A 61 6.93 2.16 -2.75
CA LEU A 61 5.70 2.91 -2.93
C LEU A 61 5.31 3.68 -1.65
N PRO A 62 5.81 4.91 -1.44
CA PRO A 62 5.32 5.78 -0.37
C PRO A 62 3.96 6.42 -0.68
N PHE A 63 3.06 6.38 0.31
CA PHE A 63 1.73 7.00 0.23
C PHE A 63 1.50 7.97 1.38
N GLN A 64 1.07 9.18 1.05
CA GLN A 64 0.63 10.21 1.99
C GLN A 64 -0.78 10.68 1.60
N VAL A 65 -1.79 10.12 2.26
CA VAL A 65 -3.19 10.31 1.88
C VAL A 65 -4.08 10.59 3.08
N ALA A 66 -5.07 11.46 2.99
CA ALA A 66 -6.00 11.64 4.10
C ALA A 66 -6.88 10.38 4.28
N SER A 67 -7.38 9.84 3.18
CA SER A 67 -8.20 8.64 3.13
C SER A 67 -7.95 7.84 1.85
N ASN A 68 -7.96 6.52 1.97
CA ASN A 68 -7.69 5.65 0.84
C ASN A 68 -8.41 4.32 0.95
N HIS A 69 -8.78 3.79 -0.22
CA HIS A 69 -8.93 2.35 -0.42
C HIS A 69 -7.79 1.86 -1.31
N LEU A 70 -7.02 0.90 -0.82
CA LEU A 70 -5.94 0.28 -1.58
C LEU A 70 -6.10 -1.23 -1.64
N PHE A 71 -5.95 -1.74 -2.86
CA PHE A 71 -5.60 -3.12 -3.11
C PHE A 71 -4.15 -3.21 -3.59
N PHE A 72 -3.35 -4.07 -2.97
CA PHE A 72 -1.97 -4.31 -3.36
C PHE A 72 -1.69 -5.80 -3.48
N GLN A 73 -1.13 -6.21 -4.61
CA GLN A 73 -0.62 -7.56 -4.82
C GLN A 73 0.84 -7.51 -5.28
N GLY A 74 1.75 -8.14 -4.54
CA GLY A 74 3.15 -8.11 -4.95
C GLY A 74 4.16 -8.83 -4.09
N ALA A 75 5.37 -8.94 -4.62
CA ALA A 75 6.51 -9.54 -3.92
C ALA A 75 7.70 -8.56 -3.80
N SER A 76 8.41 -8.62 -2.68
CA SER A 76 9.64 -7.86 -2.44
C SER A 76 9.47 -6.33 -2.49
N ASN A 77 8.38 -5.81 -1.92
CA ASN A 77 8.07 -4.38 -1.95
C ASN A 77 8.29 -3.70 -0.60
N HIS A 78 8.60 -2.39 -0.63
CA HIS A 78 8.62 -1.53 0.55
C HIS A 78 7.53 -0.45 0.44
N LEU A 79 6.63 -0.44 1.42
CA LEU A 79 5.29 0.15 1.33
C LEU A 79 4.98 0.97 2.59
N PRO A 80 5.54 2.19 2.72
CA PRO A 80 5.19 3.09 3.81
C PRO A 80 3.92 3.89 3.48
N PHE A 81 3.00 3.90 4.43
CA PHE A 81 1.70 4.57 4.36
C PHE A 81 1.51 5.52 5.52
N GLN A 82 1.11 6.73 5.19
CA GLN A 82 0.65 7.72 6.15
C GLN A 82 -0.73 8.21 5.75
N GLY A 83 -1.70 8.10 6.65
CA GLY A 83 -3.04 8.65 6.40
C GLY A 83 -4.01 8.57 7.55
N ALA A 84 -5.12 9.30 7.50
CA ALA A 84 -6.06 9.34 8.62
C ALA A 84 -7.00 8.12 8.62
N PHE A 85 -7.63 7.81 7.48
CA PHE A 85 -8.68 6.79 7.36
C PHE A 85 -8.44 5.87 6.17
N ASN A 86 -7.93 4.66 6.40
CA ASN A 86 -7.56 3.77 5.30
C ASN A 86 -8.24 2.42 5.38
N HIS A 87 -8.69 1.93 4.23
CA HIS A 87 -9.11 0.55 4.00
C HIS A 87 -8.14 -0.11 3.04
N LEU A 88 -7.42 -1.10 3.53
CA LEU A 88 -6.26 -1.64 2.84
C LEU A 88 -6.37 -3.16 2.73
N SER A 89 -6.00 -3.69 1.59
CA SER A 89 -5.90 -5.12 1.34
C SER A 89 -4.58 -5.43 0.67
N PHE A 90 -3.78 -6.28 1.29
CA PHE A 90 -2.47 -6.65 0.79
C PHE A 90 -2.33 -8.15 0.66
N GLN A 91 -1.87 -8.59 -0.50
CA GLN A 91 -1.46 -9.96 -0.77
C GLN A 91 -0.01 -9.98 -1.25
N GLY A 92 0.86 -10.75 -0.60
CA GLY A 92 2.24 -10.77 -1.05
C GLY A 92 3.24 -11.58 -0.24
N ALA A 93 4.49 -11.57 -0.72
CA ALA A 93 5.60 -12.22 -0.04
C ALA A 93 6.82 -11.30 0.06
N SER A 94 7.60 -11.44 1.14
CA SER A 94 8.86 -10.73 1.34
C SER A 94 8.73 -9.20 1.31
N ASN A 95 7.59 -8.66 1.73
CA ASN A 95 7.31 -7.23 1.76
C ASN A 95 7.61 -6.61 3.13
N TYR A 96 7.90 -5.32 3.09
CA TYR A 96 8.02 -4.45 4.25
C TYR A 96 6.90 -3.41 4.18
N LEU A 97 6.03 -3.42 5.19
CA LEU A 97 4.84 -2.60 5.26
C LEU A 97 4.86 -1.76 6.54
N SER A 98 4.67 -0.47 6.42
CA SER A 98 4.55 0.42 7.57
C SER A 98 3.34 1.32 7.42
N PHE A 99 2.47 1.34 8.42
CA PHE A 99 1.26 2.14 8.42
C PHE A 99 1.24 3.06 9.62
N GLN A 100 1.01 4.35 9.35
CA GLN A 100 0.76 5.36 10.36
C GLN A 100 -0.57 6.06 10.07
N GLY A 101 -1.51 5.99 11.01
CA GLY A 101 -2.81 6.63 10.83
C GLY A 101 -3.71 6.71 12.04
N ALA A 102 -4.84 7.39 11.92
CA ALA A 102 -5.80 7.50 13.02
C ALA A 102 -6.68 6.25 13.12
N SER A 103 -7.28 5.84 12.00
CA SER A 103 -8.14 4.66 11.92
C SER A 103 -7.88 3.85 10.65
N ASN A 104 -7.51 2.58 10.80
CA ASN A 104 -7.21 1.73 9.66
C ASN A 104 -7.91 0.37 9.74
N HIS A 105 -8.41 -0.09 8.60
CA HIS A 105 -8.78 -1.47 8.37
C HIS A 105 -7.77 -2.07 7.40
N LEU A 106 -7.04 -3.11 7.81
CA LEU A 106 -6.12 -3.83 6.94
C LEU A 106 -6.48 -5.32 6.92
N SER A 107 -6.69 -5.86 5.73
CA SER A 107 -6.59 -7.30 5.50
C SER A 107 -5.22 -7.63 4.92
N TYR A 108 -4.55 -8.63 5.52
CA TYR A 108 -3.25 -9.08 5.06
C TYR A 108 -3.22 -10.59 4.81
N GLN A 109 -2.71 -10.98 3.64
CA GLN A 109 -2.38 -12.37 3.31
C GLN A 109 -0.96 -12.47 2.75
N GLY A 110 -0.07 -13.23 3.39
CA GLY A 110 1.29 -13.34 2.87
C GLY A 110 2.30 -14.15 3.66
N ALA A 111 3.51 -14.29 3.11
CA ALA A 111 4.62 -15.00 3.75
C ALA A 111 5.92 -14.20 3.83
N SER A 112 6.64 -14.34 4.93
CA SER A 112 7.97 -13.74 5.15
C SER A 112 8.01 -12.21 5.11
N ASN A 113 6.99 -11.55 5.67
CA ASN A 113 6.85 -10.10 5.63
C ASN A 113 7.15 -9.45 6.99
N HIS A 114 7.53 -8.18 6.95
CA HIS A 114 7.61 -7.32 8.12
C HIS A 114 6.52 -6.26 8.05
N LEU A 115 5.66 -6.22 9.06
CA LEU A 115 4.58 -5.25 9.14
C LEU A 115 4.64 -4.46 10.45
N SER A 116 4.49 -3.14 10.35
CA SER A 116 4.45 -2.22 11.47
C SER A 116 3.24 -1.30 11.37
N PHE A 117 2.53 -1.13 12.48
CA PHE A 117 1.32 -0.32 12.56
C PHE A 117 1.37 0.64 13.72
N LYS A 118 1.03 1.89 13.45
CA LYS A 118 0.86 2.92 14.46
C LYS A 118 -0.46 3.66 14.23
N GLY A 119 -1.37 3.59 15.19
CA GLY A 119 -2.61 4.36 15.10
C GLY A 119 -3.53 4.27 16.29
N ALA A 120 -4.57 5.10 16.32
CA ALA A 120 -5.49 5.13 17.46
C ALA A 120 -6.42 3.91 17.48
N SER A 121 -7.03 3.58 16.33
CA SER A 121 -8.03 2.51 16.18
C SER A 121 -7.74 1.64 14.95
N ASN A 122 -7.36 0.37 15.12
CA ASN A 122 -7.08 -0.50 13.96
C ASN A 122 -7.81 -1.85 14.02
N HIS A 123 -8.29 -2.31 12.87
CA HIS A 123 -8.82 -3.66 12.66
C HIS A 123 -7.97 -4.38 11.61
N LEU A 124 -7.30 -5.45 12.00
CA LEU A 124 -6.13 -5.98 11.28
C LEU A 124 -6.20 -7.51 11.12
N PRO A 125 -7.17 -8.07 10.35
CA PRO A 125 -7.16 -9.48 10.00
C PRO A 125 -5.89 -9.88 9.26
N PHE A 126 -5.27 -10.94 9.75
CA PHE A 126 -3.99 -11.40 9.27
C PHE A 126 -3.98 -12.90 9.00
N GLN A 127 -3.49 -13.29 7.81
CA GLN A 127 -3.21 -14.68 7.46
C GLN A 127 -1.80 -14.81 6.87
N GLY A 128 -1.01 -15.76 7.35
CA GLY A 128 0.32 -15.96 6.77
C GLY A 128 1.29 -16.81 7.57
N ALA A 129 2.47 -17.03 6.98
CA ALA A 129 3.59 -17.77 7.58
C ALA A 129 4.84 -16.89 7.71
N SER A 130 5.61 -17.09 8.78
CA SER A 130 6.93 -16.45 8.99
C SER A 130 6.92 -14.92 8.93
N ASN A 131 5.85 -14.28 9.40
CA ASN A 131 5.72 -12.82 9.37
C ASN A 131 6.08 -12.21 10.72
N HIS A 132 6.73 -11.05 10.69
CA HIS A 132 7.01 -10.24 11.87
C HIS A 132 6.03 -9.07 11.96
N LEU A 133 5.40 -8.92 13.11
CA LEU A 133 4.33 -7.95 13.34
C LEU A 133 4.65 -7.03 14.52
N SER A 134 4.47 -5.72 14.34
CA SER A 134 4.57 -4.72 15.41
C SER A 134 3.37 -3.79 15.37
N PHE A 135 2.76 -3.52 16.53
CA PHE A 135 1.58 -2.67 16.64
C PHE A 135 1.71 -1.70 17.81
N GLN A 136 1.33 -0.45 17.59
CA GLN A 136 1.21 0.58 18.61
C GLN A 136 -0.12 1.32 18.43
N GLY A 137 -0.95 1.35 19.47
CA GLY A 137 -2.23 2.05 19.42
C GLY A 137 -3.08 1.93 20.67
N ALA A 138 -4.14 2.75 20.73
CA ALA A 138 -5.05 2.77 21.88
C ALA A 138 -6.11 1.66 21.81
N SER A 139 -6.59 1.31 20.62
CA SER A 139 -7.57 0.25 20.39
C SER A 139 -7.23 -0.55 19.13
N ASN A 140 -6.83 -1.81 19.29
CA ASN A 140 -6.48 -2.67 18.15
C ASN A 140 -7.22 -4.00 18.27
N HIS A 141 -7.83 -4.46 17.17
CA HIS A 141 -8.41 -5.79 17.04
C HIS A 141 -7.64 -6.59 15.98
N LEU A 142 -7.10 -7.74 16.39
CA LEU A 142 -6.06 -8.47 15.67
C LEU A 142 -6.39 -9.97 15.58
N PRO A 143 -7.32 -10.38 14.71
CA PRO A 143 -7.53 -11.79 14.44
C PRO A 143 -6.37 -12.31 13.57
N PHE A 144 -5.59 -13.24 14.12
CA PHE A 144 -4.45 -13.87 13.46
C PHE A 144 -4.73 -15.34 13.17
N GLN A 145 -4.54 -15.74 11.91
CA GLN A 145 -4.52 -17.14 11.49
C GLN A 145 -3.16 -17.48 10.88
N GLY A 146 -2.32 -18.14 11.68
CA GLY A 146 -1.04 -18.67 11.20
C GLY A 146 -1.25 -19.90 10.31
N ALA A 147 -0.46 -20.01 9.25
CA ALA A 147 -0.26 -21.30 8.59
C ALA A 147 0.87 -22.04 9.32
N SER A 148 0.56 -23.25 9.80
CA SER A 148 1.53 -24.23 10.33
C SER A 148 2.53 -24.68 9.27
#